data_AF-A0AAW0NYI6-F1
#
_entry.id   AF-A0AAW0NYI6-F1
#
_cell.length_a   1.000
_cell.length_b   1.000
_cell.length_c   1.000
_cell.angle_alpha   90.00
_cell.angle_beta   90.00
_cell.angle_gamma   90.00
#
_symmetry.space_group_name_H-M   'P 1'
#
loop_
_entity.id
_entity.type
_entity.pdbx_description
1 polymer ?
#
loop_
_entity_poly.entity_id
_entity_poly.type
_entity_poly.pdbx_seq_one_letter_code
_entity_poly.pdbx_strand_id
1 'polypeptide(L)'
;MDLLTVLPSSFGFVIFTYLYSWIMLTYLGIKVGAARKKYDVKYPTMYSEKEMVFNCIQRAHQNTLEVYPQWLVFQTIAALVYPNAASILGAIWVTSRFSYAWGYYTGDPAKRMNGAYGYIGYLGVIILSIYIGKHNHKRIMSGFLDGIRCGDCECNVDWGEKRNAIASVAAGVLFFTGWWIIIDAAVKYPANDQFHHAYHTCGVIATVAFLMINAVSNGQVRGDSYSDGCIGQTGARVWLFIGFMLAFGSLIASMWILFGGFVVPKKPVVYPGIAIFFQNAFIFFGGLVFKFGRTEDLWQ
;
A
#
# COMPACT_ATOMS: atom_id res chain seq x y z
N MET A 1 -16.27 -21.66 2.75
CA MET A 1 -15.62 -21.50 4.06
C MET A 1 -16.16 -20.22 4.67
N ASP A 2 -16.78 -20.29 5.85
CA ASP A 2 -17.27 -19.09 6.52
C ASP A 2 -16.08 -18.26 7.02
N LEU A 3 -16.15 -16.94 6.89
CA LEU A 3 -15.10 -16.03 7.38
C LEU A 3 -14.78 -16.25 8.87
N LEU A 4 -15.78 -16.69 9.63
CA LEU A 4 -15.70 -17.02 11.05
C LEU A 4 -14.85 -18.26 11.35
N THR A 5 -14.63 -19.16 10.38
CA THR A 5 -13.77 -20.34 10.56
C THR A 5 -12.29 -20.05 10.26
N VAL A 6 -11.98 -18.91 9.64
CA VAL A 6 -10.62 -18.50 9.27
C VAL A 6 -9.97 -17.59 10.33
N LEU A 7 -10.78 -16.84 11.07
CA LEU A 7 -10.30 -15.92 12.10
C LEU A 7 -10.11 -16.60 13.47
N PRO A 8 -9.15 -16.14 14.29
CA PRO A 8 -9.00 -16.62 15.66
C PRO A 8 -10.30 -16.45 16.46
N SER A 9 -10.64 -17.42 17.31
CA SER A 9 -11.88 -17.38 18.12
C SER A 9 -11.99 -16.15 19.02
N SER A 10 -10.87 -15.54 19.41
CA SER A 10 -10.80 -14.33 20.22
C SER A 10 -10.77 -13.02 19.42
N PHE A 11 -10.90 -13.07 18.09
CA PHE A 11 -10.86 -11.88 17.24
C PHE A 11 -12.03 -10.91 17.49
N GLY A 12 -13.11 -11.37 18.14
CA GLY A 12 -14.22 -10.51 18.58
C GLY A 12 -13.77 -9.33 19.44
N PHE A 13 -12.79 -9.51 20.32
CA PHE A 13 -12.25 -8.42 21.15
C PHE A 13 -11.56 -7.33 20.31
N VAL A 14 -10.91 -7.72 19.23
CA VAL A 14 -10.24 -6.80 18.31
C VAL A 14 -11.27 -5.91 17.59
N ILE A 15 -12.40 -6.49 17.18
CA ILE A 15 -13.51 -5.75 16.56
C ILE A 15 -14.03 -4.68 17.52
N PHE A 16 -14.22 -5.02 18.80
CA PHE A 16 -14.60 -4.03 19.81
C PHE A 16 -13.55 -2.94 20.01
N THR A 17 -12.26 -3.25 19.94
CA THR A 17 -11.19 -2.25 19.98
C THR A 17 -11.26 -1.29 18.78
N TYR A 18 -11.54 -1.78 17.57
CA TYR A 18 -11.73 -0.92 16.40
C TYR A 18 -12.96 -0.03 16.52
N LEU A 19 -14.08 -0.58 16.97
CA LEU A 19 -15.30 0.18 17.23
C LEU A 19 -15.04 1.27 18.29
N TYR A 20 -14.31 0.95 19.35
CA TYR A 20 -13.91 1.90 20.38
C TYR A 20 -13.03 3.04 19.81
N SER A 21 -12.09 2.71 18.91
CA SER A 21 -11.27 3.72 18.23
C SER A 21 -12.08 4.63 17.29
N TRP A 22 -13.14 4.12 16.67
CA TRP A 22 -14.04 4.90 15.84
C TRP A 22 -14.88 5.87 16.67
N ILE A 23 -15.38 5.42 17.83
CA ILE A 23 -16.07 6.27 18.81
C ILE A 23 -15.14 7.40 19.28
N MET A 24 -13.87 7.10 19.56
CA MET A 24 -12.87 8.10 19.92
C MET A 24 -12.71 9.17 18.83
N LEU A 25 -12.48 8.80 17.57
CA LEU A 25 -12.32 9.78 16.50
C LEU A 25 -13.56 10.68 16.34
N THR A 26 -14.74 10.06 16.39
CA THR A 26 -16.02 10.78 16.31
C THR A 26 -16.19 11.75 17.47
N TYR A 27 -15.86 11.33 18.70
CA TYR A 27 -15.91 12.20 19.88
C TYR A 27 -15.00 13.43 19.74
N LEU A 28 -13.74 13.25 19.33
CA LEU A 28 -12.82 14.36 19.14
C LEU A 28 -13.29 15.30 18.02
N GLY A 29 -13.84 14.76 16.93
CA GLY A 29 -14.41 15.54 15.83
C GLY A 29 -15.62 16.38 16.27
N ILE A 30 -16.54 15.80 17.05
CA ILE A 30 -17.68 16.53 17.61
C ILE A 30 -17.22 17.65 18.55
N LYS A 31 -16.18 17.40 19.37
CA LYS A 31 -15.61 18.43 20.25
C LYS A 31 -14.99 19.59 19.47
N VAL A 32 -14.31 19.33 18.36
CA VAL A 32 -13.83 20.36 17.44
C VAL A 32 -15.00 21.16 16.86
N GLY A 33 -16.04 20.49 16.36
CA GLY A 33 -17.22 21.16 15.80
C GLY A 33 -17.94 22.04 16.82
N ALA A 34 -18.13 21.54 18.04
CA ALA A 34 -18.72 22.30 19.14
C ALA A 34 -17.83 23.50 19.54
N ALA A 35 -16.51 23.32 19.57
CA ALA A 35 -15.57 24.40 19.86
C ALA A 35 -15.57 25.47 18.76
N ARG A 36 -15.67 25.09 17.48
CA ARG A 36 -15.81 26.05 16.36
C ARG A 36 -17.03 26.94 16.55
N LYS A 37 -18.17 26.35 16.95
CA LYS A 37 -19.40 27.11 17.22
C LYS A 37 -19.27 27.99 18.47
N LYS A 38 -18.57 27.53 19.51
CA LYS A 38 -18.38 28.28 20.76
C LYS A 38 -17.48 29.51 20.59
N TYR A 39 -16.42 29.40 19.79
CA TYR A 39 -15.42 30.45 19.59
C TYR A 39 -15.60 31.22 18.27
N ASP A 40 -16.73 31.03 17.58
CA ASP A 40 -17.09 31.67 16.29
C ASP A 40 -15.98 31.63 15.22
N VAL A 41 -15.29 30.49 15.10
CA VAL A 41 -14.21 30.32 14.11
C VAL A 41 -14.80 29.87 12.77
N LYS A 42 -15.00 30.84 11.86
CA LYS A 42 -15.54 30.61 10.51
C LYS A 42 -14.59 29.77 9.65
N TYR A 43 -15.14 28.86 8.85
CA TYR A 43 -14.37 28.22 7.78
C TYR A 43 -13.85 29.28 6.79
N PRO A 44 -12.61 29.16 6.25
CA PRO A 44 -11.69 28.03 6.28
C PRO A 44 -10.60 28.09 7.37
N THR A 45 -10.69 29.00 8.36
CA THR A 45 -9.59 29.17 9.32
C THR A 45 -9.45 27.96 10.24
N MET A 46 -8.21 27.46 10.34
CA MET A 46 -7.89 26.25 11.13
C MET A 46 -7.54 26.57 12.58
N TYR A 47 -6.84 27.68 12.81
CA TYR A 47 -6.42 28.14 14.12
C TYR A 47 -6.93 29.57 14.34
N SER A 48 -7.25 29.90 15.59
CA SER A 48 -7.62 31.25 16.01
C SER A 48 -6.41 31.90 16.68
N GLU A 49 -6.08 33.13 16.31
CA GLU A 49 -5.00 33.89 16.96
C GLU A 49 -5.36 34.31 18.39
N LYS A 50 -6.67 34.37 18.69
CA LYS A 50 -7.19 34.92 19.95
C LYS A 50 -7.45 33.84 21.01
N GLU A 51 -7.74 32.61 20.58
CA GLU A 51 -8.27 31.56 21.46
C GLU A 51 -7.37 30.32 21.47
N MET A 52 -6.44 30.28 22.42
CA MET A 52 -5.50 29.15 22.57
C MET A 52 -6.22 27.83 22.92
N VAL A 53 -7.35 27.88 23.64
CA VAL A 53 -8.14 26.69 23.98
C VAL A 53 -8.71 26.01 22.73
N PHE A 54 -9.18 26.80 21.75
CA PHE A 54 -9.64 26.27 20.48
C PHE A 54 -8.50 25.58 19.72
N ASN A 55 -7.33 26.21 19.66
CA ASN A 55 -6.14 25.67 19.00
C ASN A 55 -5.70 24.34 19.63
N CYS A 56 -5.76 24.26 20.97
CA CYS A 56 -5.48 23.03 21.72
C CYS A 56 -6.46 21.90 21.39
N ILE A 57 -7.77 22.18 21.34
CA ILE A 57 -8.80 21.19 20.96
C ILE A 57 -8.58 20.69 19.52
N GLN A 58 -8.32 21.61 18.58
CA GLN A 58 -8.07 21.31 17.18
C GLN A 58 -6.79 20.47 17.00
N ARG A 59 -5.70 20.84 17.69
CA ARG A 59 -4.42 20.11 17.61
C ARG A 59 -4.52 18.71 18.19
N ALA A 60 -5.28 18.52 19.27
CA ALA A 60 -5.48 17.20 19.86
C ALA A 60 -6.16 16.23 18.87
N HIS A 61 -7.15 16.71 18.12
CA HIS A 61 -7.80 15.92 17.07
C HIS A 61 -6.86 15.64 15.89
N GLN A 62 -6.18 16.67 15.37
CA GLN A 62 -5.24 16.52 14.25
C GLN A 62 -4.09 15.58 14.55
N ASN A 63 -3.46 15.69 15.74
CA ASN A 63 -2.40 14.76 16.13
C ASN A 63 -2.89 13.32 16.18
N THR A 64 -4.14 13.09 16.61
CA THR A 64 -4.72 11.76 16.61
C THR A 64 -4.89 11.25 15.18
N LEU A 65 -5.36 12.09 14.24
CA LEU A 65 -5.50 11.73 12.82
C LEU A 65 -4.17 11.47 12.12
N GLU A 66 -3.10 12.19 12.48
CA GLU A 66 -1.75 11.98 11.94
C GLU A 66 -1.21 10.58 12.30
N VAL A 67 -1.50 10.10 13.52
CA VAL A 67 -0.94 8.83 14.03
C VAL A 67 -1.88 7.63 13.80
N TYR A 68 -3.18 7.88 13.60
CA TYR A 68 -4.19 6.84 13.49
C TYR A 68 -3.95 5.84 12.34
N PRO A 69 -3.58 6.25 11.10
CA PRO A 69 -3.30 5.31 10.01
C PRO A 69 -2.15 4.36 10.34
N GLN A 70 -1.08 4.89 10.94
CA GLN A 70 0.06 4.08 11.36
C GLN A 70 -0.35 3.09 12.45
N TRP A 71 -1.13 3.54 13.44
CA TRP A 71 -1.65 2.66 14.48
C TRP A 71 -2.55 1.55 13.90
N LEU A 72 -3.45 1.86 12.97
CA LEU A 72 -4.33 0.87 12.33
C LEU A 72 -3.54 -0.26 11.66
N VAL A 73 -2.48 0.06 10.93
CA VAL A 73 -1.65 -0.94 10.23
C VAL A 73 -1.01 -1.89 11.24
N PHE A 74 -0.31 -1.36 12.24
CA PHE A 74 0.37 -2.20 13.25
C PHE A 74 -0.61 -2.94 14.16
N GLN A 75 -1.74 -2.33 14.50
CA GLN A 75 -2.82 -2.98 15.24
C GLN A 75 -3.39 -4.17 14.47
N THR A 76 -3.59 -4.03 13.15
CA THR A 76 -4.12 -5.11 12.30
C THR A 76 -3.14 -6.27 12.22
N ILE A 77 -1.86 -5.98 11.94
CA ILE A 77 -0.81 -7.02 11.89
C ILE A 77 -0.71 -7.76 13.21
N ALA A 78 -0.67 -7.03 14.33
CA ALA A 78 -0.62 -7.60 15.67
C ALA A 78 -1.86 -8.44 15.99
N ALA A 79 -3.05 -7.97 15.61
CA ALA A 79 -4.32 -8.64 15.92
C ALA A 79 -4.55 -9.94 15.15
N LEU A 80 -4.02 -10.07 13.94
CA LEU A 80 -4.13 -11.30 13.15
C LEU A 80 -3.38 -12.47 13.80
N VAL A 81 -2.27 -12.20 14.48
CA VAL A 81 -1.44 -13.25 15.10
C VAL A 81 -1.68 -13.37 16.61
N TYR A 82 -1.86 -12.25 17.31
CA TYR A 82 -2.03 -12.19 18.76
C TYR A 82 -3.25 -11.33 19.15
N PRO A 83 -4.47 -11.78 18.86
CA PRO A 83 -5.70 -11.00 19.03
C PRO A 83 -5.93 -10.49 20.47
N ASN A 84 -5.61 -11.29 21.49
CA ASN A 84 -5.80 -10.90 22.91
C ASN A 84 -4.82 -9.81 23.36
N ALA A 85 -3.54 -9.94 23.00
CA ALA A 85 -2.54 -8.95 23.37
C ALA A 85 -2.77 -7.64 22.61
N ALA A 86 -3.12 -7.74 21.32
CA ALA A 86 -3.42 -6.59 20.49
C ALA A 86 -4.67 -5.83 20.97
N SER A 87 -5.73 -6.52 21.41
CA SER A 87 -6.94 -5.85 21.90
C SER A 87 -6.69 -5.04 23.18
N ILE A 88 -5.90 -5.58 24.12
CA ILE A 88 -5.51 -4.90 25.35
C ILE A 88 -4.64 -3.67 25.05
N LEU A 89 -3.58 -3.84 24.25
CA LEU A 89 -2.68 -2.74 23.90
C LEU A 89 -3.39 -1.65 23.09
N GLY A 90 -4.29 -2.05 22.20
CA GLY A 90 -5.13 -1.14 21.44
C GLY A 90 -6.09 -0.36 22.32
N ALA A 91 -6.73 -1.00 23.30
CA ALA A 91 -7.59 -0.32 24.27
C ALA A 91 -6.83 0.68 25.15
N ILE A 92 -5.61 0.34 25.58
CA ILE A 92 -4.70 1.26 26.30
C ILE A 92 -4.38 2.48 25.44
N TRP A 93 -4.11 2.28 24.15
CA TRP A 93 -3.85 3.40 23.25
C TRP A 93 -5.09 4.30 23.06
N VAL A 94 -6.26 3.73 22.80
CA VAL A 94 -7.49 4.53 22.60
C VAL A 94 -7.87 5.30 23.88
N THR A 95 -7.83 4.66 25.05
CA THR A 95 -8.08 5.34 26.34
C THR A 95 -7.10 6.48 26.59
N SER A 96 -5.82 6.30 26.24
CA SER A 96 -4.80 7.35 26.39
C SER A 96 -5.10 8.61 25.57
N ARG A 97 -5.74 8.45 24.41
CA ARG A 97 -6.11 9.58 23.54
C ARG A 97 -7.24 10.42 24.13
N PHE A 98 -8.16 9.82 24.89
CA PHE A 98 -9.14 10.58 25.66
C PHE A 98 -8.44 11.40 26.76
N SER A 99 -7.55 10.80 27.54
CA SER A 99 -6.78 11.49 28.59
C SER A 99 -5.88 12.59 28.03
N TYR A 100 -5.28 12.36 26.85
CA TYR A 100 -4.51 13.36 26.11
C TYR A 100 -5.40 14.54 25.67
N ALA A 101 -6.57 14.26 25.09
CA ALA A 101 -7.48 15.30 24.62
C ALA A 101 -8.05 16.12 25.78
N TRP A 102 -8.48 15.47 26.87
CA TRP A 102 -8.94 16.16 28.08
C TRP A 102 -7.86 17.04 28.71
N GLY A 103 -6.60 16.60 28.69
CA GLY A 103 -5.45 17.44 29.07
C GLY A 103 -5.37 18.71 28.21
N TYR A 104 -5.41 18.56 26.89
CA TYR A 104 -5.40 19.70 25.95
C TYR A 104 -6.59 20.64 26.09
N TYR A 105 -7.78 20.14 26.44
CA TYR A 105 -9.00 20.94 26.55
C TYR A 105 -8.94 21.98 27.67
N THR A 106 -7.99 21.86 28.59
CA THR A 106 -7.72 22.85 29.64
C THR A 106 -7.06 24.14 29.12
N GLY A 107 -6.62 24.17 27.86
CA GLY A 107 -5.94 25.32 27.26
C GLY A 107 -4.43 25.36 27.51
N ASP A 108 -3.90 24.48 28.36
CA ASP A 108 -2.47 24.36 28.64
C ASP A 108 -1.85 23.21 27.82
N PRO A 109 -0.92 23.50 26.88
CA PRO A 109 -0.25 22.47 26.09
C PRO A 109 0.55 21.46 26.92
N ALA A 110 1.02 21.81 28.13
CA ALA A 110 1.84 20.92 28.96
C ALA A 110 1.04 19.73 29.51
N LYS A 111 -0.27 19.92 29.76
CA LYS A 111 -1.16 18.89 30.33
C LYS A 111 -1.46 17.71 29.40
N ARG A 112 -0.92 17.75 28.18
CA ARG A 112 -0.88 16.60 27.25
C ARG A 112 -0.19 15.36 27.83
N MET A 113 0.72 15.56 28.78
CA MET A 113 1.47 14.48 29.41
C MET A 113 0.57 13.46 30.14
N ASN A 114 -0.66 13.84 30.49
CA ASN A 114 -1.64 12.93 31.09
C ASN A 114 -1.96 11.72 30.19
N GLY A 115 -1.79 11.84 28.88
CA GLY A 115 -1.97 10.73 27.92
C GLY A 115 -0.70 9.94 27.60
N ALA A 116 0.44 10.21 28.25
CA ALA A 116 1.74 9.61 27.89
C ALA A 116 1.77 8.09 28.05
N TYR A 117 0.95 7.51 28.94
CA TYR A 117 0.83 6.06 29.09
C TYR A 117 0.37 5.36 27.79
N GLY A 118 -0.22 6.10 26.85
CA GLY A 118 -0.56 5.60 25.51
C GLY A 118 0.60 5.08 24.69
N TYR A 119 1.82 5.57 24.96
CA TYR A 119 3.02 5.08 24.30
C TYR A 119 3.26 3.59 24.57
N ILE A 120 2.81 3.06 25.72
CA ILE A 120 2.91 1.63 26.04
C ILE A 120 2.06 0.82 25.06
N GLY A 121 0.81 1.23 24.83
CA GLY A 121 -0.07 0.58 23.86
C GLY A 121 0.47 0.70 22.43
N TYR A 122 0.91 1.90 22.05
CA TYR A 122 1.41 2.17 20.70
C TYR A 122 2.71 1.44 20.35
N LEU A 123 3.73 1.54 21.21
CA LEU A 123 4.99 0.85 21.01
C LEU A 123 4.82 -0.66 21.20
N GLY A 124 3.91 -1.08 22.09
CA GLY A 124 3.57 -2.48 22.29
C GLY A 124 3.12 -3.15 20.99
N VAL A 125 2.20 -2.55 20.24
CA VAL A 125 1.71 -3.13 18.97
C VAL A 125 2.77 -3.10 17.86
N ILE A 126 3.65 -2.09 17.85
CA ILE A 126 4.79 -2.03 16.93
C ILE A 126 5.80 -3.14 17.25
N ILE A 127 6.17 -3.31 18.52
CA ILE A 127 7.08 -4.37 18.97
C ILE A 127 6.50 -5.74 18.67
N LEU A 128 5.20 -5.94 18.88
CA LEU A 128 4.53 -7.19 18.57
C LEU A 128 4.57 -7.46 17.05
N SER A 129 4.36 -6.44 16.23
CA SER A 129 4.47 -6.54 14.76
C SER A 129 5.90 -6.87 14.30
N ILE A 130 6.91 -6.25 14.90
CA ILE A 130 8.33 -6.55 14.63
C ILE A 130 8.67 -7.98 15.09
N TYR A 131 8.16 -8.39 16.25
CA TYR A 131 8.35 -9.76 16.75
C TYR A 131 7.72 -10.79 15.82
N ILE A 132 6.51 -10.54 15.30
CA ILE A 132 5.88 -11.36 14.27
C ILE A 132 6.78 -11.43 13.03
N GLY A 133 7.30 -10.29 12.56
CA GLY A 133 8.23 -10.22 11.45
C GLY A 133 9.49 -11.08 11.68
N LYS A 134 10.11 -10.95 12.86
CA LYS A 134 11.28 -11.74 13.26
C LYS A 134 10.97 -13.22 13.44
N HIS A 135 9.82 -13.57 14.02
CA HIS A 135 9.40 -14.96 14.24
C HIS A 135 9.09 -15.65 12.91
N ASN A 136 8.39 -14.98 12.00
CA ASN A 136 8.17 -15.48 10.64
C ASN A 136 9.49 -15.56 9.86
N HIS A 137 10.40 -14.59 10.00
CA HIS A 137 11.74 -14.68 9.43
C HIS A 137 12.56 -15.82 10.05
N LYS A 138 12.40 -16.15 11.33
CA LYS A 138 13.07 -17.28 11.99
C LYS A 138 12.46 -18.63 11.63
N ARG A 139 11.14 -18.69 11.36
CA ARG A 139 10.46 -19.87 10.78
C ARG A 139 10.89 -20.13 9.33
N ILE A 140 11.03 -19.05 8.56
CA ILE A 140 11.58 -19.10 7.19
C ILE A 140 13.07 -19.45 7.23
N MET A 141 13.85 -18.93 8.20
CA MET A 141 15.28 -19.25 8.34
C MET A 141 15.57 -20.60 9.01
N SER A 142 14.70 -21.14 9.88
CA SER A 142 14.83 -22.50 10.38
C SER A 142 14.52 -23.52 9.27
N GLY A 143 13.54 -23.22 8.40
CA GLY A 143 13.36 -23.99 7.15
C GLY A 143 14.50 -23.80 6.15
N PHE A 144 15.15 -22.64 6.14
CA PHE A 144 16.32 -22.38 5.28
C PHE A 144 17.60 -23.10 5.75
N LEU A 145 17.83 -23.19 7.08
CA LEU A 145 19.00 -23.86 7.63
C LEU A 145 18.81 -25.37 7.83
N ASP A 146 17.58 -25.85 8.05
CA ASP A 146 17.29 -27.29 7.97
C ASP A 146 17.33 -27.81 6.52
N GLY A 147 17.30 -26.90 5.52
CA GLY A 147 17.57 -27.19 4.11
C GLY A 147 19.06 -27.18 3.72
N ILE A 148 19.99 -26.92 4.67
CA ILE A 148 21.43 -27.07 4.47
C ILE A 148 21.91 -28.28 5.29
N ARG A 149 21.37 -29.45 4.97
CA ARG A 149 22.13 -30.69 5.09
C ARG A 149 23.05 -30.77 3.88
N CYS A 150 24.25 -30.22 4.05
CA CYS A 150 25.36 -30.52 3.16
C CYS A 150 25.77 -31.98 3.44
N GLY A 151 25.27 -32.90 2.61
CA GLY A 151 25.47 -34.34 2.77
C GLY A 151 24.16 -35.10 2.80
N ASP A 152 23.45 -35.09 1.67
CA ASP A 152 23.15 -36.31 0.91
C ASP A 152 22.53 -35.88 -0.43
N CYS A 153 23.09 -36.39 -1.52
CA CYS A 153 22.58 -36.14 -2.87
C CYS A 153 21.19 -36.77 -3.04
N GLU A 154 20.14 -35.98 -2.83
CA GLU A 154 18.86 -36.18 -3.53
C GLU A 154 18.60 -34.95 -4.40
N CYS A 155 18.83 -35.12 -5.70
CA CYS A 155 18.57 -34.13 -6.73
C CYS A 155 17.06 -33.93 -6.92
N ASN A 156 16.39 -33.24 -6.00
CA ASN A 156 15.07 -32.66 -6.24
C ASN A 156 14.92 -31.31 -5.53
N VAL A 157 15.70 -30.33 -6.00
CA VAL A 157 15.49 -28.92 -5.67
C VAL A 157 14.20 -28.49 -6.39
N ASP A 158 13.19 -28.11 -5.62
CA ASP A 158 11.93 -27.62 -6.18
C ASP A 158 12.11 -26.20 -6.76
N TRP A 159 12.66 -26.13 -7.98
CA TRP A 159 12.96 -24.89 -8.70
C TRP A 159 11.70 -24.08 -9.07
N GLY A 160 10.52 -24.71 -9.01
CA GLY A 160 9.23 -24.10 -9.35
C GLY A 160 8.85 -22.98 -8.38
N GLU A 161 8.82 -23.26 -7.08
CA GLU A 161 8.42 -22.28 -6.06
C GLU A 161 9.40 -21.10 -5.97
N LYS A 162 10.72 -21.37 -6.04
CA LYS A 162 11.74 -20.31 -6.01
C LYS A 162 11.66 -19.40 -7.24
N ARG A 163 11.36 -19.94 -8.42
CA ARG A 163 11.23 -19.15 -9.65
C ARG A 163 10.03 -18.20 -9.57
N ASN A 164 8.90 -18.65 -9.05
CA ASN A 164 7.70 -17.81 -8.90
C ASN A 164 7.92 -16.64 -7.93
N ALA A 165 8.59 -16.89 -6.81
CA ALA A 165 8.97 -15.83 -5.87
C ALA A 165 9.93 -14.82 -6.51
N ILE A 166 10.97 -15.28 -7.22
CA ILE A 166 11.93 -14.40 -7.88
C ILE A 166 11.26 -13.58 -9.00
N ALA A 167 10.42 -14.22 -9.82
CA ALA A 167 9.72 -13.55 -10.91
C ALA A 167 8.74 -12.47 -10.39
N SER A 168 8.01 -12.74 -9.31
CA SER A 168 7.09 -11.77 -8.71
C SER A 168 7.82 -10.58 -8.07
N VAL A 169 8.92 -10.82 -7.36
CA VAL A 169 9.77 -9.75 -6.79
C VAL A 169 10.41 -8.91 -7.89
N ALA A 170 11.00 -9.55 -8.90
CA ALA A 170 11.63 -8.84 -10.02
C ALA A 170 10.62 -7.98 -10.79
N ALA A 171 9.43 -8.51 -11.07
CA ALA A 171 8.36 -7.76 -11.72
C ALA A 171 7.87 -6.58 -10.87
N GLY A 172 7.73 -6.77 -9.55
CA GLY A 172 7.34 -5.71 -8.63
C GLY A 172 8.35 -4.57 -8.55
N VAL A 173 9.65 -4.89 -8.52
CA VAL A 173 10.74 -3.90 -8.55
C VAL A 173 10.73 -3.12 -9.87
N LEU A 174 10.55 -3.78 -11.02
CA LEU A 174 10.44 -3.12 -12.32
C LEU A 174 9.22 -2.20 -12.40
N PHE A 175 8.06 -2.64 -11.93
CA PHE A 175 6.86 -1.82 -11.91
C PHE A 175 7.01 -0.58 -11.01
N PHE A 176 7.57 -0.76 -9.81
CA PHE A 176 7.80 0.32 -8.86
C PHE A 176 8.82 1.33 -9.39
N THR A 177 9.94 0.87 -9.96
CA THR A 177 10.95 1.76 -10.56
C THR A 177 10.39 2.58 -11.71
N GLY A 178 9.52 2.02 -12.55
CA GLY A 178 8.83 2.76 -13.61
C GLY A 178 8.00 3.94 -13.07
N TRP A 179 7.18 3.71 -12.04
CA TRP A 179 6.39 4.77 -11.42
C TRP A 179 7.21 5.76 -10.58
N TRP A 180 8.31 5.30 -9.98
CA TRP A 180 9.22 6.18 -9.24
C TRP A 180 9.88 7.22 -10.16
N ILE A 181 10.35 6.81 -11.34
CA ILE A 181 11.00 7.68 -12.32
C ILE A 181 10.07 8.81 -12.79
N ILE A 182 8.78 8.51 -13.04
CA ILE A 182 7.85 9.55 -13.50
C ILE A 182 7.47 10.52 -12.37
N ILE A 183 7.40 10.05 -11.12
CA ILE A 183 7.14 10.90 -9.96
C ILE A 183 8.31 11.87 -9.75
N ASP A 184 9.55 11.39 -9.84
CA ASP A 184 10.74 12.25 -9.77
C ASP A 184 10.72 13.33 -10.86
N ALA A 185 10.42 12.93 -12.11
CA ALA A 185 10.29 13.87 -13.21
C ALA A 185 9.15 14.90 -13.01
N ALA A 186 8.00 14.48 -12.49
CA ALA A 186 6.86 15.37 -12.26
C ALA A 186 7.14 16.39 -11.14
N VAL A 187 7.88 16.00 -10.09
CA VAL A 187 8.27 16.91 -9.00
C VAL A 187 9.29 17.93 -9.50
N LYS A 188 10.25 17.50 -10.34
CA LYS A 188 11.30 18.37 -10.87
C LYS A 188 10.79 19.38 -11.90
N TYR A 189 9.75 19.04 -12.66
CA TYR A 189 9.19 19.87 -13.73
C TYR A 189 7.68 20.08 -13.55
N PRO A 190 7.26 20.95 -12.60
CA PRO A 190 5.85 21.15 -12.27
C PRO A 190 5.09 22.02 -13.30
N ALA A 191 5.80 22.75 -14.16
CA ALA A 191 5.20 23.65 -15.13
C ALA A 191 4.75 22.92 -16.40
N ASN A 192 3.52 23.19 -16.85
CA ASN A 192 2.93 22.54 -18.04
C ASN A 192 3.76 22.74 -19.32
N ASP A 193 4.40 23.89 -19.49
CA ASP A 193 5.21 24.20 -20.69
C ASP A 193 6.43 23.26 -20.84
N GLN A 194 7.00 22.85 -19.70
CA GLN A 194 8.12 21.92 -19.65
C GLN A 194 7.64 20.46 -19.70
N PHE A 195 6.51 20.16 -19.06
CA PHE A 195 5.96 18.82 -18.98
C PHE A 195 4.42 18.84 -19.01
N HIS A 196 3.84 18.50 -20.17
CA HIS A 196 2.39 18.43 -20.30
C HIS A 196 1.83 17.28 -19.46
N HIS A 197 0.87 17.58 -18.59
CA HIS A 197 0.23 16.56 -17.74
C HIS A 197 -0.46 15.44 -18.55
N ALA A 198 -0.83 15.70 -19.81
CA ALA A 198 -1.42 14.69 -20.70
C ALA A 198 -0.47 13.50 -20.99
N TYR A 199 0.85 13.67 -20.87
CA TYR A 199 1.79 12.59 -21.15
C TYR A 199 1.78 11.47 -20.10
N HIS A 200 1.21 11.71 -18.91
CA HIS A 200 1.00 10.67 -17.90
C HIS A 200 0.04 9.56 -18.35
N THR A 201 -0.88 9.87 -19.28
CA THR A 201 -1.86 8.90 -19.79
C THR A 201 -1.18 7.67 -20.39
N CYS A 202 0.01 7.83 -20.98
CA CYS A 202 0.78 6.73 -21.53
C CYS A 202 1.14 5.68 -20.46
N GLY A 203 1.68 6.13 -19.32
CA GLY A 203 2.04 5.24 -18.20
C GLY A 203 0.84 4.60 -17.52
N VAL A 204 -0.30 5.30 -17.48
CA VAL A 204 -1.58 4.74 -16.98
C VAL A 204 -2.05 3.61 -17.89
N ILE A 205 -2.06 3.81 -19.21
CA ILE A 205 -2.44 2.78 -20.18
C ILE A 205 -1.52 1.57 -20.09
N ALA A 206 -0.19 1.77 -19.93
CA ALA A 206 0.76 0.68 -19.72
C ALA A 206 0.45 -0.12 -18.44
N THR A 207 0.00 0.54 -17.37
CA THR A 207 -0.38 -0.12 -16.11
C THR A 207 -1.67 -0.92 -16.24
N VAL A 208 -2.66 -0.40 -16.97
CA VAL A 208 -3.88 -1.16 -17.30
C VAL A 208 -3.52 -2.40 -18.11
N ALA A 209 -2.65 -2.25 -19.12
CA ALA A 209 -2.15 -3.36 -19.93
C ALA A 209 -1.41 -4.41 -19.09
N PHE A 210 -0.56 -3.98 -18.14
CA PHE A 210 0.12 -4.85 -17.19
C PHE A 210 -0.88 -5.70 -16.38
N LEU A 211 -1.94 -5.08 -15.84
CA LEU A 211 -2.96 -5.81 -15.08
C LEU A 211 -3.75 -6.77 -15.99
N MET A 212 -4.11 -6.34 -17.20
CA MET A 212 -4.85 -7.19 -18.15
C MET A 212 -4.08 -8.44 -18.56
N ILE A 213 -2.79 -8.31 -18.89
CA ILE A 213 -1.94 -9.44 -19.30
C ILE A 213 -1.76 -10.44 -18.15
N ASN A 214 -1.55 -9.94 -16.93
CA ASN A 214 -1.23 -10.73 -15.75
C ASN A 214 -2.46 -11.31 -15.02
N ALA A 215 -3.66 -10.77 -15.28
CA ALA A 215 -4.92 -11.30 -14.78
C ALA A 215 -5.31 -12.64 -15.44
N VAL A 216 -4.88 -12.89 -16.68
CA VAL A 216 -5.16 -14.15 -17.39
C VAL A 216 -4.16 -15.22 -16.93
N SER A 217 -4.63 -16.40 -16.55
CA SER A 217 -3.75 -17.52 -16.20
C SER A 217 -3.10 -18.13 -17.45
N ASN A 218 -1.88 -18.67 -17.33
CA ASN A 218 -1.21 -19.37 -18.42
C ASN A 218 -1.97 -20.65 -18.81
N GLY A 219 -2.65 -21.30 -17.84
CA GLY A 219 -3.53 -22.44 -18.10
C GLY A 219 -4.71 -22.13 -19.02
N GLN A 220 -5.34 -20.96 -18.89
CA GLN A 220 -6.43 -20.52 -19.77
C GLN A 220 -5.96 -20.20 -21.20
N VAL A 221 -4.70 -19.81 -21.38
CA VAL A 221 -4.12 -19.55 -22.71
C VAL A 221 -3.86 -20.87 -23.45
N ARG A 222 -3.30 -21.86 -22.75
CA ARG A 222 -2.96 -23.19 -23.30
C ARG A 222 -4.18 -24.03 -23.64
N GLY A 223 -5.31 -23.79 -22.97
CA GLY A 223 -6.54 -24.55 -23.18
C GLY A 223 -6.66 -25.77 -22.27
N ASP A 224 -5.76 -25.91 -21.29
CA ASP A 224 -5.71 -27.04 -20.34
C ASP A 224 -6.74 -26.91 -19.19
N SER A 225 -7.55 -25.84 -19.19
CA SER A 225 -8.56 -25.59 -18.15
C SER A 225 -9.87 -26.30 -18.47
N TYR A 226 -10.26 -27.24 -17.60
CA TYR A 226 -11.50 -28.03 -17.68
C TYR A 226 -12.78 -27.25 -17.34
N SER A 227 -12.67 -26.04 -16.80
CA SER A 227 -13.81 -25.16 -16.53
C SER A 227 -13.87 -23.98 -17.49
N ASP A 228 -14.93 -23.91 -18.29
CA ASP A 228 -15.29 -22.69 -19.00
C ASP A 228 -15.84 -21.68 -17.99
N GLY A 229 -15.00 -20.69 -17.63
CA GLY A 229 -15.48 -19.48 -16.96
C GLY A 229 -16.42 -18.68 -17.87
N CYS A 230 -17.06 -17.63 -17.34
CA CYS A 230 -18.04 -16.82 -18.09
C CYS A 230 -17.54 -16.23 -19.42
N ILE A 231 -16.22 -16.05 -19.59
CA ILE A 231 -15.58 -15.45 -20.77
C ILE A 231 -15.02 -16.52 -21.74
N GLY A 232 -15.03 -17.79 -21.35
CA GLY A 232 -14.51 -18.91 -22.14
C GLY A 232 -13.01 -18.77 -22.51
N GLN A 233 -12.47 -19.80 -23.16
CA GLN A 233 -11.06 -19.79 -23.59
C GLN A 233 -10.79 -18.75 -24.70
N THR A 234 -11.72 -18.57 -25.63
CA THR A 234 -11.60 -17.58 -26.72
C THR A 234 -11.60 -16.16 -26.18
N GLY A 235 -12.46 -15.85 -25.20
CA GLY A 235 -12.50 -14.51 -24.61
C GLY A 235 -11.26 -14.19 -23.78
N ALA A 236 -10.68 -15.17 -23.07
CA ALA A 236 -9.41 -14.98 -22.36
C ALA A 236 -8.25 -14.65 -23.32
N ARG A 237 -8.22 -15.27 -24.51
CA ARG A 237 -7.23 -14.97 -25.56
C ARG A 237 -7.44 -13.58 -26.17
N VAL A 238 -8.68 -13.19 -26.44
CA VAL A 238 -9.01 -11.84 -26.93
C VAL A 238 -8.62 -10.78 -25.89
N TRP A 239 -8.94 -11.01 -24.61
CA TRP A 239 -8.57 -10.12 -23.52
C TRP A 239 -7.04 -9.95 -23.40
N LEU A 240 -6.30 -11.06 -23.47
CA LEU A 240 -4.85 -11.06 -23.44
C LEU A 240 -4.27 -10.33 -24.68
N PHE A 241 -4.84 -10.54 -25.86
CA PHE A 241 -4.44 -9.84 -27.08
C PHE A 241 -4.63 -8.32 -26.97
N ILE A 242 -5.79 -7.87 -26.47
CA ILE A 242 -6.04 -6.44 -26.20
C ILE A 242 -5.01 -5.90 -25.20
N GLY A 243 -4.71 -6.65 -24.14
CA GLY A 243 -3.67 -6.29 -23.17
C GLY A 243 -2.31 -6.07 -23.84
N PHE A 244 -1.86 -6.98 -24.71
CA PHE A 244 -0.62 -6.82 -25.46
C PHE A 244 -0.66 -5.64 -26.44
N MET A 245 -1.76 -5.42 -27.15
CA MET A 245 -1.92 -4.24 -28.02
C MET A 245 -1.77 -2.93 -27.26
N LEU A 246 -2.39 -2.82 -26.08
CA LEU A 246 -2.27 -1.63 -25.22
C LEU A 246 -0.83 -1.46 -24.71
N ALA A 247 -0.14 -2.55 -24.37
CA ALA A 247 1.23 -2.52 -23.88
C ALA A 247 2.24 -2.08 -24.95
N PHE A 248 2.12 -2.59 -26.17
CA PHE A 248 2.94 -2.13 -27.30
C PHE A 248 2.56 -0.72 -27.75
N GLY A 249 1.27 -0.39 -27.76
CA GLY A 249 0.77 0.93 -28.10
C GLY A 249 1.31 2.01 -27.17
N SER A 250 1.33 1.76 -25.86
CA SER A 250 1.92 2.70 -24.89
C SER A 250 3.43 2.81 -25.06
N LEU A 251 4.15 1.72 -25.33
CA LEU A 251 5.60 1.78 -25.56
C LEU A 251 5.93 2.62 -26.81
N ILE A 252 5.22 2.39 -27.92
CA ILE A 252 5.39 3.16 -29.17
C ILE A 252 5.02 4.64 -28.96
N ALA A 253 3.90 4.91 -28.26
CA ALA A 253 3.49 6.27 -27.95
C ALA A 253 4.52 7.00 -27.07
N SER A 254 5.12 6.31 -26.09
CA SER A 254 6.17 6.88 -25.24
C SER A 254 7.43 7.23 -26.04
N MET A 255 7.79 6.39 -27.02
CA MET A 255 8.89 6.64 -27.95
C MET A 255 8.62 7.86 -28.82
N TRP A 256 7.39 7.98 -29.34
CA TRP A 256 6.97 9.16 -30.09
C TRP A 256 7.03 10.43 -29.24
N ILE A 257 6.57 10.39 -27.99
CA ILE A 257 6.61 11.55 -27.10
C ILE A 257 8.06 11.99 -26.84
N LEU A 258 8.98 11.03 -26.61
CA LEU A 258 10.40 11.34 -26.43
C LEU A 258 10.98 12.06 -27.67
N PHE A 259 10.86 11.46 -28.85
CA PHE A 259 11.48 12.03 -30.04
C PHE A 259 10.71 13.23 -30.61
N GLY A 260 9.41 13.09 -30.82
CA GLY A 260 8.56 14.14 -31.39
C GLY A 260 8.28 15.31 -30.45
N GLY A 261 8.18 15.06 -29.14
CA GLY A 261 7.87 16.09 -28.14
C GLY A 261 9.08 16.82 -27.58
N PHE A 262 10.23 16.16 -27.47
CA PHE A 262 11.41 16.71 -26.78
C PHE A 262 12.66 16.80 -27.66
N VAL A 263 13.01 15.75 -28.42
CA VAL A 263 14.28 15.71 -29.19
C VAL A 263 14.22 16.53 -30.48
N VAL A 264 13.19 16.34 -31.31
CA VAL A 264 13.04 17.03 -32.61
C VAL A 264 12.82 18.54 -32.42
N PRO A 265 11.97 19.01 -31.48
CA PRO A 265 11.79 20.44 -31.23
C PRO A 265 12.98 21.10 -30.52
N LYS A 266 14.03 20.33 -30.16
CA LYS A 266 15.21 20.80 -29.41
C LYS A 266 14.85 21.56 -28.13
N LYS A 267 13.92 21.01 -27.33
CA LYS A 267 13.58 21.60 -26.03
C LYS A 267 14.83 21.65 -25.14
N PRO A 268 15.01 22.69 -24.30
CA PRO A 268 16.20 22.84 -23.45
C PRO A 268 16.33 21.72 -22.41
N VAL A 269 15.23 21.06 -22.07
CA VAL A 269 15.17 19.95 -21.12
C VAL A 269 14.50 18.74 -21.77
N VAL A 270 15.26 17.66 -21.92
CA VAL A 270 14.80 16.41 -22.57
C VAL A 270 14.42 15.33 -21.55
N TYR A 271 14.82 15.50 -20.28
CA TYR A 271 14.64 14.50 -19.21
C TYR A 271 13.19 13.99 -19.05
N PRO A 272 12.13 14.83 -19.09
CA PRO A 272 10.76 14.33 -18.95
C PRO A 272 10.36 13.32 -20.04
N GLY A 273 10.81 13.53 -21.28
CA GLY A 273 10.59 12.59 -22.37
C GLY A 273 11.27 11.24 -22.12
N ILE A 274 12.49 11.27 -21.59
CA ILE A 274 13.27 10.08 -21.24
C ILE A 274 12.58 9.31 -20.11
N ALA A 275 12.10 10.03 -19.09
CA ALA A 275 11.37 9.46 -17.97
C ALA A 275 10.09 8.74 -18.40
N ILE A 276 9.28 9.33 -19.30
CA ILE A 276 8.07 8.69 -19.83
C ILE A 276 8.43 7.39 -20.59
N PHE A 277 9.47 7.43 -21.41
CA PHE A 277 9.91 6.24 -22.15
C PHE A 277 10.34 5.11 -21.19
N PHE A 278 11.21 5.41 -20.23
CA PHE A 278 11.67 4.41 -19.26
C PHE A 278 10.55 3.90 -18.35
N GLN A 279 9.59 4.75 -17.97
CA GLN A 279 8.40 4.31 -17.24
C GLN A 279 7.66 3.21 -18.00
N ASN A 280 7.34 3.46 -19.28
CA ASN A 280 6.60 2.51 -20.11
C ASN A 280 7.41 1.24 -20.37
N ALA A 281 8.72 1.36 -20.61
CA ALA A 281 9.61 0.23 -20.79
C ALA A 281 9.68 -0.67 -19.54
N PHE A 282 9.87 -0.09 -18.35
CA PHE A 282 9.94 -0.86 -17.11
C PHE A 282 8.61 -1.54 -16.75
N ILE A 283 7.48 -0.87 -16.97
CA ILE A 283 6.15 -1.48 -16.76
C ILE A 283 5.93 -2.63 -17.75
N PHE A 284 6.31 -2.43 -19.02
CA PHE A 284 6.22 -3.47 -20.06
C PHE A 284 7.05 -4.70 -19.72
N PHE A 285 8.34 -4.53 -19.44
CA PHE A 285 9.23 -5.63 -19.08
C PHE A 285 8.85 -6.29 -17.75
N GLY A 286 8.42 -5.51 -16.75
CA GLY A 286 7.88 -6.05 -15.50
C GLY A 286 6.67 -6.95 -15.75
N GLY A 287 5.80 -6.57 -16.70
CA GLY A 287 4.66 -7.37 -17.12
C GLY A 287 5.07 -8.69 -17.77
N LEU A 288 6.05 -8.66 -18.68
CA LEU A 288 6.57 -9.88 -19.32
C LEU A 288 7.25 -10.81 -18.32
N VAL A 289 8.06 -10.26 -17.42
CA VAL A 289 8.75 -11.03 -16.36
C VAL A 289 7.74 -11.70 -15.46
N PHE A 290 6.65 -11.03 -15.07
CA PHE A 290 5.60 -11.64 -14.26
C PHE A 290 4.85 -12.74 -15.03
N LYS A 291 4.48 -12.47 -16.28
CA LYS A 291 3.67 -13.38 -17.10
C LYS A 291 4.40 -14.66 -17.47
N PHE A 292 5.65 -14.54 -17.92
CA PHE A 292 6.46 -15.66 -18.42
C PHE A 292 7.40 -16.24 -17.36
N GLY A 293 7.74 -15.46 -16.33
CA GLY A 293 8.59 -15.94 -15.24
C GLY A 293 7.87 -16.86 -14.26
N ARG A 294 6.54 -16.75 -14.12
CA ARG A 294 5.76 -17.64 -13.25
C ARG A 294 5.41 -18.96 -13.96
N THR A 295 5.61 -20.07 -13.28
CA THR A 295 4.95 -21.33 -13.59
C THR A 295 3.72 -21.51 -12.74
N GLU A 296 2.62 -21.83 -13.39
CA GLU A 296 1.40 -22.27 -12.74
C GLU A 296 1.43 -23.79 -12.77
N ASP A 297 1.65 -24.42 -11.61
CA ASP A 297 1.51 -25.86 -11.51
C ASP A 297 0.03 -26.19 -11.69
N LEU A 298 -0.27 -26.91 -12.78
CA LEU A 298 -1.55 -27.56 -12.94
C LEU A 298 -1.56 -28.67 -11.89
N TRP A 299 -2.35 -28.52 -10.83
CA TRP A 299 -2.67 -29.62 -9.93
C TRP A 299 -3.26 -30.75 -10.78
N GLN A 300 -2.43 -31.74 -11.13
CA GLN A 300 -2.86 -33.04 -11.65
C GLN A 300 -3.32 -33.91 -10.48
#